data_AF-A0A955PLE1-F1
#
_entry.id   AF-A0A955PLE1-F1
#
_cell.length_a   1.000
_cell.length_b   1.000
_cell.length_c   1.000
_cell.angle_alpha   90.00
_cell.angle_beta   90.00
_cell.angle_gamma   90.00
#
_symmetry.space_group_name_H-M   'P 1'
#
loop_
_entity.id
_entity.type
_entity.pdbx_description
1 polymer ?
#
loop_
_entity_poly.entity_id
_entity_poly.type
_entity_poly.pdbx_seq_one_letter_code
_entity_poly.pdbx_strand_id
1 'polypeptide(L)'
;MSEAFQSFNPGDKIAGHEDLDFGESKVVMVCVQGHEVEAILVKTEEGYLSYVNRCRHLAVPLDWGDGDVLDESGNLFLCRTHGALFRLKDGFCVSGPCQGQSLFAVPIAVEKDGIYLAKPDSAN
;
A
#
# COMPACT_ATOMS: atom_id res chain seq x y z
N MET A 1 20.36 -0.11 -5.49
CA MET A 1 20.46 -0.28 -4.03
C MET A 1 19.50 0.73 -3.42
N SER A 2 18.23 0.36 -3.23
CA SER A 2 17.14 1.29 -2.93
C SER A 2 17.05 1.60 -1.44
N GLU A 3 17.37 2.83 -1.05
CA GLU A 3 17.32 3.37 0.32
C GLU A 3 15.89 3.56 0.87
N ALA A 4 14.86 2.94 0.29
CA ALA A 4 13.45 3.19 0.63
C ALA A 4 12.88 2.30 1.76
N PHE A 5 13.66 1.37 2.32
CA PHE A 5 13.11 0.26 3.12
C PHE A 5 13.42 0.28 4.64
N GLN A 6 14.12 1.27 5.18
CA GLN A 6 14.66 1.20 6.56
C GLN A 6 13.92 2.02 7.62
N SER A 7 12.68 2.45 7.37
CA SER A 7 12.11 3.60 8.12
C SER A 7 10.77 3.35 8.84
N PHE A 8 10.24 2.13 8.87
CA PHE A 8 8.94 1.85 9.50
C PHE A 8 9.09 1.58 11.01
N ASN A 9 8.19 2.13 11.83
CA ASN A 9 8.07 1.77 13.24
C ASN A 9 7.41 0.38 13.34
N PRO A 10 8.14 -0.66 13.78
CA PRO A 10 7.61 -2.01 13.71
C PRO A 10 6.66 -2.34 14.87
N GLY A 11 5.63 -3.14 14.59
CA GLY A 11 4.75 -3.70 15.61
C GLY A 11 3.50 -2.86 15.92
N ASP A 12 3.32 -1.71 15.26
CA ASP A 12 2.06 -0.98 15.33
C ASP A 12 0.97 -1.76 14.58
N LYS A 13 -0.18 -1.95 15.24
CA LYS A 13 -1.36 -2.54 14.60
C LYS A 13 -1.99 -1.51 13.68
N ILE A 14 -2.17 -1.85 12.40
CA ILE A 14 -2.73 -0.94 11.39
C ILE A 14 -4.18 -1.27 11.02
N ALA A 15 -4.61 -2.54 11.19
CA ALA A 15 -5.98 -2.96 10.95
C ALA A 15 -6.29 -4.32 11.62
N GLY A 16 -7.56 -4.59 11.89
CA GLY A 16 -8.11 -5.92 12.16
C GLY A 16 -8.45 -6.69 10.87
N HIS A 17 -8.72 -7.98 11.00
CA HIS A 17 -9.11 -8.81 9.84
C HIS A 17 -10.52 -8.48 9.34
N GLU A 18 -11.37 -8.05 10.26
CA GLU A 18 -12.76 -7.62 10.06
C GLU A 18 -12.88 -6.22 9.45
N ASP A 19 -11.77 -5.46 9.38
CA ASP A 19 -11.78 -4.10 8.84
C ASP A 19 -11.79 -4.05 7.31
N LEU A 20 -11.56 -5.19 6.64
CA LEU A 20 -11.37 -5.25 5.20
C LEU A 20 -11.82 -6.59 4.61
N ASP A 21 -12.80 -6.55 3.72
CA ASP A 21 -13.24 -7.71 2.96
C ASP A 21 -12.37 -7.97 1.73
N PHE A 22 -12.54 -9.15 1.13
CA PHE A 22 -11.77 -9.53 -0.06
C PHE A 22 -12.08 -8.59 -1.23
N GLY A 23 -11.03 -8.10 -1.90
CA GLY A 23 -11.18 -7.15 -3.00
C GLY A 23 -11.49 -5.73 -2.56
N GLU A 24 -11.45 -5.44 -1.26
CA GLU A 24 -11.56 -4.08 -0.74
C GLU A 24 -10.21 -3.48 -0.41
N SER A 25 -10.17 -2.16 -0.34
CA SER A 25 -9.03 -1.38 0.09
C SER A 25 -9.42 -0.33 1.14
N LYS A 26 -8.46 0.09 1.95
CA LYS A 26 -8.65 1.11 2.98
C LYS A 26 -7.37 1.92 3.17
N VAL A 27 -7.53 3.21 3.40
CA VAL A 27 -6.43 4.08 3.84
C VAL A 27 -6.21 3.90 5.34
N VAL A 28 -4.96 3.60 5.72
CA VAL A 28 -4.49 3.47 7.10
C VAL A 28 -3.34 4.44 7.36
N MET A 29 -3.21 4.91 8.59
CA MET A 29 -2.07 5.72 8.99
C MET A 29 -0.94 4.82 9.47
N VAL A 30 0.26 5.05 8.96
CA VAL A 30 1.47 4.33 9.35
C VAL A 30 2.55 5.31 9.79
N CYS A 31 3.28 4.98 10.84
CA CYS A 31 4.34 5.84 11.36
C CYS A 31 5.70 5.44 10.78
N VAL A 32 6.34 6.37 10.08
CA VAL A 32 7.63 6.21 9.40
C VAL A 32 8.59 7.25 9.97
N GLN A 33 9.62 6.82 10.72
CA GLN A 33 10.58 7.73 11.39
C GLN A 33 9.92 8.83 12.25
N GLY A 34 8.78 8.52 12.88
CA GLY A 34 8.03 9.51 13.68
C GLY A 34 7.13 10.44 12.86
N HIS A 35 7.02 10.22 11.55
CA HIS A 35 6.07 10.91 10.68
C HIS A 35 4.91 10.00 10.33
N GLU A 36 3.68 10.49 10.51
CA GLU A 36 2.49 9.80 10.04
C GLU A 36 2.36 9.96 8.52
N VAL A 37 2.21 8.84 7.83
CA VAL A 37 1.96 8.81 6.39
C VAL A 37 0.76 7.90 6.10
N GLU A 38 0.00 8.24 5.08
CA GLU A 38 -1.09 7.40 4.61
C GLU A 38 -0.55 6.22 3.80
N ALA A 39 -1.10 5.05 4.04
CA ALA A 39 -0.89 3.84 3.28
C ALA A 39 -2.21 3.23 2.86
N ILE A 40 -2.25 2.64 1.67
CA ILE A 40 -3.36 1.81 1.21
C ILE A 40 -3.10 0.39 1.72
N LEU A 41 -4.08 -0.20 2.37
CA LEU A 41 -4.14 -1.62 2.71
C LEU A 41 -5.18 -2.28 1.79
N VAL A 42 -4.81 -3.35 1.09
CA VAL A 42 -5.71 -4.10 0.22
C VAL A 42 -5.69 -5.58 0.60
N LYS A 43 -6.85 -6.24 0.55
CA LYS A 43 -6.97 -7.68 0.76
C LYS A 43 -7.16 -8.39 -0.58
N THR A 44 -6.18 -9.20 -0.93
CA THR A 44 -6.12 -9.99 -2.17
C THR A 44 -6.25 -11.48 -1.89
N GLU A 45 -6.27 -12.31 -2.95
CA GLU A 45 -6.32 -13.77 -2.80
C GLU A 45 -5.03 -14.32 -2.17
N GLU A 46 -3.89 -13.65 -2.43
CA GLU A 46 -2.58 -14.00 -1.88
C GLU A 46 -2.39 -13.45 -0.44
N GLY A 47 -3.35 -12.70 0.10
CA GLY A 47 -3.31 -12.09 1.43
C GLY A 47 -3.36 -10.57 1.39
N TYR A 48 -2.87 -9.93 2.45
CA TYR A 48 -2.85 -8.47 2.58
C TYR A 48 -1.61 -7.89 1.90
N LEU A 49 -1.77 -6.75 1.24
CA LEU A 49 -0.67 -5.96 0.69
C LEU A 49 -0.83 -4.50 1.11
N SER A 50 0.27 -3.79 1.28
CA SER A 50 0.22 -2.38 1.64
C SER A 50 1.26 -1.53 0.89
N TYR A 51 0.85 -0.31 0.54
CA TYR A 51 1.64 0.64 -0.22
C TYR A 51 1.41 2.06 0.29
N VAL A 52 2.42 2.93 0.23
CA VAL A 52 2.24 4.35 0.53
C VAL A 52 1.18 4.93 -0.40
N ASN A 53 0.21 5.66 0.16
CA ASN A 53 -0.88 6.31 -0.57
C ASN A 53 -0.38 7.54 -1.33
N ARG A 54 0.50 7.32 -2.32
CA ARG A 54 1.10 8.41 -3.11
C ARG A 54 1.47 7.94 -4.49
N CYS A 55 0.92 8.62 -5.49
CA CYS A 55 1.20 8.32 -6.89
C CYS A 55 2.68 8.60 -7.20
N ARG A 56 3.27 7.76 -8.06
CA ARG A 56 4.66 7.94 -8.50
C ARG A 56 4.81 9.04 -9.56
N HIS A 57 3.71 9.43 -10.20
CA HIS A 57 3.67 10.55 -11.15
C HIS A 57 3.69 11.91 -10.43
N LEU A 58 2.71 12.15 -9.55
CA LEU A 58 2.56 13.39 -8.81
C LEU A 58 2.37 13.08 -7.32
N ALA A 59 2.72 14.05 -6.47
CA ALA A 59 2.58 13.95 -5.02
C ALA A 59 1.11 14.08 -4.56
N VAL A 60 0.24 13.23 -5.11
CA VAL A 60 -1.19 13.12 -4.80
C VAL A 60 -1.49 11.69 -4.34
N PRO A 61 -2.49 11.48 -3.49
CA PRO A 61 -2.90 10.14 -3.09
C PRO A 61 -3.50 9.36 -4.27
N LEU A 62 -3.45 8.02 -4.18
CA LEU A 62 -4.21 7.18 -5.12
C LEU A 62 -5.65 7.01 -4.61
N ASP A 63 -5.81 6.83 -3.31
CA ASP A 63 -7.09 6.70 -2.60
C ASP A 63 -7.33 7.96 -1.75
N TRP A 64 -8.48 8.61 -1.88
CA TRP A 64 -8.80 9.81 -1.10
C TRP A 64 -9.48 9.49 0.23
N GLY A 65 -9.46 8.21 0.64
CA GLY A 65 -10.12 7.69 1.84
C GLY A 65 -11.53 7.16 1.57
N ASP A 66 -11.90 6.96 0.31
CA ASP A 66 -13.20 6.41 -0.12
C ASP A 66 -13.12 4.90 -0.43
N GLY A 67 -11.93 4.31 -0.47
CA GLY A 67 -11.71 2.89 -0.75
C GLY A 67 -11.83 2.53 -2.24
N ASP A 68 -12.01 3.54 -3.11
CA ASP A 68 -12.21 3.37 -4.56
C ASP A 68 -10.89 3.53 -5.33
N VAL A 69 -9.89 2.73 -4.93
CA VAL A 69 -8.53 2.76 -5.51
C VAL A 69 -8.26 1.60 -6.46
N LEU A 70 -9.17 0.64 -6.57
CA LEU A 70 -9.05 -0.48 -7.50
C LEU A 70 -9.68 -0.14 -8.85
N ASP A 71 -9.18 -0.76 -9.92
CA ASP A 71 -9.84 -0.72 -11.22
C ASP A 71 -11.14 -1.55 -11.22
N GLU A 72 -11.94 -1.44 -12.28
CA GLU A 72 -13.21 -2.19 -12.41
C GLU A 72 -13.03 -3.71 -12.31
N SER A 73 -11.83 -4.21 -12.62
CA SER A 73 -11.48 -5.64 -12.52
C SER A 73 -11.11 -6.07 -11.10
N GLY A 74 -10.81 -5.14 -10.20
CA GLY A 74 -10.30 -5.41 -8.86
C GLY A 74 -8.84 -5.91 -8.81
N ASN A 75 -8.09 -5.78 -9.91
CA ASN A 75 -6.77 -6.42 -10.09
C ASN A 75 -5.61 -5.42 -10.17
N LEU A 76 -5.91 -4.12 -10.30
CA LEU A 76 -4.91 -3.05 -10.39
C LEU A 76 -5.32 -1.90 -9.47
N PHE A 77 -4.35 -1.18 -8.91
CA PHE A 77 -4.60 0.15 -8.37
C PHE A 77 -4.77 1.15 -9.50
N LEU A 78 -5.83 1.96 -9.45
CA LEU A 78 -6.11 3.05 -10.37
C LEU A 78 -5.90 4.40 -9.67
N CYS A 79 -4.91 5.15 -10.12
CA CYS A 79 -4.77 6.55 -9.73
C CYS A 79 -5.87 7.39 -10.40
N ARG A 80 -6.90 7.76 -9.64
CA ARG A 80 -8.08 8.48 -10.13
C ARG A 80 -7.81 9.90 -10.64
N THR A 81 -6.61 10.44 -10.41
CA THR A 81 -6.24 11.76 -10.92
C THR A 81 -5.91 11.75 -12.41
N HIS A 82 -5.12 10.77 -12.88
CA HIS A 82 -4.62 10.76 -14.26
C HIS A 82 -4.58 9.35 -14.91
N GLY A 83 -5.22 8.36 -14.29
CA GLY A 83 -5.41 7.03 -14.87
C GLY A 83 -4.18 6.12 -14.86
N ALA A 84 -3.20 6.37 -13.99
CA ALA A 84 -2.07 5.45 -13.84
C ALA A 84 -2.54 4.13 -13.20
N LEU A 85 -2.10 3.00 -13.75
CA LEU A 85 -2.47 1.66 -13.30
C LEU A 85 -1.27 0.94 -12.71
N PHE A 86 -1.40 0.43 -11.48
CA PHE A 86 -0.33 -0.29 -10.79
C PHE A 86 -0.78 -1.71 -10.44
N ARG A 87 0.11 -2.69 -10.58
CA ARG A 87 -0.18 -4.06 -10.14
C ARG A 87 -0.27 -4.14 -8.62
N LEU A 88 -1.23 -4.90 -8.11
CA LEU A 88 -1.36 -5.12 -6.67
C LEU A 88 -0.14 -5.84 -6.09
N LYS A 89 0.42 -6.82 -6.81
CA LYS A 89 1.48 -7.72 -6.31
C LYS A 89 2.79 -7.00 -5.95
N ASP A 90 3.20 -6.01 -6.73
CA ASP A 90 4.50 -5.35 -6.59
C ASP A 90 4.45 -3.82 -6.73
N GLY A 91 3.25 -3.26 -6.86
CA GLY A 91 3.04 -1.83 -7.05
C GLY A 91 3.58 -1.30 -8.38
N PHE A 92 3.94 -2.15 -9.35
CA PHE A 92 4.54 -1.71 -10.61
C PHE A 92 3.52 -1.04 -11.53
N CYS A 93 3.84 0.17 -12.00
CA CYS A 93 3.03 0.94 -12.93
C CYS A 93 3.11 0.34 -14.33
N VAL A 94 2.01 -0.28 -14.78
CA VAL A 94 1.89 -0.91 -16.09
C VAL A 94 1.34 0.03 -17.17
N SER A 95 0.69 1.13 -16.76
CA SER A 95 0.11 2.11 -17.69
C SER A 95 0.03 3.50 -17.04
N GLY A 96 0.13 4.54 -17.86
CA GLY A 96 -0.01 5.93 -17.44
C GLY A 96 1.32 6.70 -17.34
N PRO A 97 1.29 7.95 -16.84
CA PRO A 97 2.43 8.87 -16.94
C PRO A 97 3.70 8.43 -16.18
N CYS A 98 3.55 7.59 -15.14
CA CYS A 98 4.65 7.03 -14.36
C CYS A 98 4.96 5.57 -14.69
N GLN A 99 4.63 5.11 -15.90
CA GLN A 99 4.91 3.73 -16.34
C GLN A 99 6.38 3.35 -16.13
N GLY A 100 6.62 2.16 -15.58
CA GLY A 100 7.96 1.68 -15.24
C GLY A 100 8.41 2.00 -13.80
N GLN A 101 7.67 2.81 -13.05
CA GLN A 101 7.93 3.04 -11.62
C GLN A 101 7.05 2.15 -10.73
N SER A 102 7.50 1.84 -9.51
CA SER A 102 6.69 1.13 -8.52
C SER A 102 6.29 2.02 -7.36
N LEU A 103 5.11 1.75 -6.79
CA LEU A 103 4.69 2.25 -5.49
C LEU A 103 5.70 1.84 -4.41
N PHE A 104 5.76 2.63 -3.34
CA PHE A 104 6.57 2.26 -2.19
C PHE A 104 5.79 1.26 -1.34
N ALA A 105 6.29 0.03 -1.24
CA ALA A 105 5.69 -1.00 -0.40
C ALA A 105 5.84 -0.62 1.08
N VAL A 106 4.78 -0.86 1.85
CA VAL A 106 4.77 -0.79 3.30
C VAL A 106 4.83 -2.23 3.81
N PRO A 107 5.95 -2.67 4.42
CA PRO A 107 6.07 -4.01 4.95
C PRO A 107 5.03 -4.26 6.04
N ILE A 108 4.28 -5.35 5.91
CA ILE A 108 3.26 -5.75 6.88
C ILE A 108 3.45 -7.20 7.32
N ALA A 109 3.09 -7.48 8.56
CA ALA A 109 3.00 -8.80 9.14
C ALA A 109 1.52 -9.10 9.44
N VAL A 110 1.07 -10.28 9.03
CA VAL A 110 -0.29 -10.75 9.27
C VAL A 110 -0.24 -11.73 10.44
N GLU A 111 -0.81 -11.32 11.57
CA GLU A 111 -0.86 -12.10 12.80
C GLU A 111 -2.30 -12.54 13.08
N LYS A 112 -2.51 -13.44 14.05
CA LYS A 112 -3.85 -14.00 14.33
C LYS A 112 -4.92 -12.96 14.67
N ASP A 113 -4.51 -11.83 15.23
CA ASP A 113 -5.38 -10.80 15.76
C ASP A 113 -5.39 -9.52 14.89
N GLY A 114 -4.67 -9.51 13.77
CA GLY A 114 -4.74 -8.42 12.80
C GLY A 114 -3.48 -8.23 11.96
N ILE A 115 -3.43 -7.07 11.31
CA ILE A 115 -2.36 -6.64 10.42
C ILE A 115 -1.50 -5.61 11.15
N TYR A 116 -0.19 -5.82 11.10
CA TYR A 116 0.82 -5.03 11.79
C TYR A 116 1.87 -4.51 10.81
N LEU A 117 2.52 -3.40 11.14
CA LEU A 117 3.74 -3.00 10.43
C LEU A 117 4.85 -4.00 10.71
N ALA A 118 5.41 -4.58 9.64
CA ALA A 118 6.53 -5.50 9.76
C ALA A 118 7.80 -4.77 10.16
N LYS A 119 8.69 -5.48 10.86
CA LYS A 119 10.06 -5.05 11.05
C LYS A 119 10.73 -5.01 9.68
N PRO A 120 11.48 -3.94 9.34
CA PRO A 120 12.39 -4.06 8.22
C PRO A 120 13.30 -5.24 8.54
N ASP A 121 13.27 -6.27 7.69
CA ASP A 121 14.11 -7.44 7.87
C ASP A 121 15.53 -6.94 8.06
N SER A 122 16.09 -7.24 9.22
CA SER A 122 17.51 -7.08 9.48
C SER A 122 18.19 -8.12 8.60
N ALA A 123 18.32 -7.83 7.31
CA ALA A 123 19.10 -8.63 6.39
C ALA A 123 20.52 -8.64 6.94
N ASN A 124 20.86 -9.78 7.55
CA ASN A 124 22.16 -10.11 8.13
C ASN A 124 23.21 -10.20 7.02
#